data_AF-A0A7C4BA07-F1
#
_entry.id   AF-A0A7C4BA07-F1
#
_cell.length_a   1.000
_cell.length_b   1.000
_cell.length_c   1.000
_cell.angle_alpha   90.00
_cell.angle_beta   90.00
_cell.angle_gamma   90.00
#
_symmetry.space_group_name_H-M   'P 1'
#
loop_
_entity.id
_entity.type
_entity.pdbx_description
1 polymer ?
#
loop_
_entity_poly.entity_id
_entity_poly.type
_entity_poly.pdbx_seq_one_letter_code
_entity_poly.pdbx_strand_id
1 'polypeptide(L)'
;MRGVRHVVWVNPSGKPVPTDKPLEEVRKETTRYEALMIPLEPRKPESPWMQVTPGVVEAVRKLLAGQQYYEAHKGAYVGLNQVYFIEIRSRRPDGKLVITNPLEPGQKKKVKQVEAVIEPDLVYPLIRGRDIRKWYVEFRDRYVIVPHDPKTARPLQESKLRVELPLTYSYLNSYRSELENRPIHKLWGKGNPFFAIYDIGTYTFAPYKVVWKRIAGAITGKAVSFACAVVEPIEGKPVVPDGSTAILVAADSPEEAYYIAGFLNSTIARAIIASYTYELRQETHILDTIKVPKYDSQNEIHRKIAVLSRRAHELARCIYAGNKPEYCKDINAEKELESVERELDLAVARLLSLSEDCLREFMNLMAILSGEELPAREEVELPKEPKVSVLNTLLPPDVRSYVEVDVVNPSGEEVEFRYEFPWGEGSFRIVEGKHRVEVPPLKPGRYSGVLRYKWRGFEKVVGVVVEVSETLGPRRRRGLLLGPG
;
A
#
# COMPACT_ATOMS: atom_id res chain seq x y z
N MET A 1 6.25 -11.02 23.01
CA MET A 1 5.41 -9.87 22.58
C MET A 1 4.19 -9.78 23.48
N ARG A 2 3.93 -8.63 24.11
CA ARG A 2 2.64 -8.35 24.77
C ARG A 2 1.64 -7.93 23.68
N GLY A 3 0.73 -8.81 23.32
CA GLY A 3 -0.28 -8.61 22.29
C GLY A 3 -1.25 -9.78 22.29
N VAL A 4 -2.49 -9.55 21.84
CA VAL A 4 -3.50 -10.61 21.73
C VAL A 4 -3.35 -11.25 20.36
N ARG A 5 -3.09 -12.55 20.31
CA ARG A 5 -3.06 -13.31 19.06
C ARG A 5 -4.48 -13.51 18.55
N HIS A 6 -4.68 -13.35 17.25
CA HIS A 6 -5.93 -13.64 16.59
C HIS A 6 -5.69 -14.05 15.13
N VAL A 7 -6.75 -14.47 14.46
CA VAL A 7 -6.72 -14.90 13.05
C VAL A 7 -7.58 -13.96 12.22
N VAL A 8 -7.04 -13.44 11.13
CA VAL A 8 -7.80 -12.70 10.12
C VAL A 8 -8.27 -13.70 9.07
N TRP A 9 -9.58 -13.75 8.84
CA TRP A 9 -10.19 -14.56 7.81
C TRP A 9 -10.43 -13.68 6.58
N VAL A 10 -9.87 -14.09 5.44
CA VAL A 10 -10.05 -13.42 4.15
C VAL A 10 -10.86 -14.33 3.26
N ASN A 11 -11.98 -13.81 2.75
CA ASN A 11 -12.78 -14.47 1.72
C ASN A 11 -12.42 -13.86 0.35
N PRO A 12 -11.63 -14.55 -0.48
CA PRO A 12 -11.20 -14.02 -1.77
C PRO A 12 -12.36 -13.73 -2.73
N SER A 13 -13.51 -14.38 -2.55
CA SER A 13 -14.69 -14.16 -3.40
C SER A 13 -15.36 -12.80 -3.17
N GLY A 14 -15.12 -12.15 -2.03
CA GLY A 14 -15.80 -10.92 -1.61
C GLY A 14 -17.32 -11.06 -1.36
N LYS A 15 -17.90 -12.25 -1.59
CA LYS A 15 -19.34 -12.49 -1.43
C LYS A 15 -19.69 -12.82 0.02
N PRO A 16 -20.88 -12.44 0.51
CA PRO A 16 -21.34 -12.88 1.83
C PRO A 16 -21.33 -14.40 1.94
N VAL A 17 -20.77 -14.92 3.03
CA VAL A 17 -20.82 -16.36 3.34
C VAL A 17 -22.21 -16.68 3.91
N PRO A 18 -22.94 -17.68 3.38
CA PRO A 18 -24.24 -18.08 3.94
C PRO A 18 -24.13 -18.48 5.41
N THR A 19 -25.08 -18.07 6.24
CA THR A 19 -25.04 -18.29 7.70
C THR A 19 -25.22 -19.76 8.11
N ASP A 20 -25.74 -20.59 7.21
CA ASP A 20 -25.99 -22.02 7.35
C ASP A 20 -24.87 -22.89 6.73
N LYS A 21 -23.84 -22.28 6.13
CA LYS A 21 -22.75 -23.00 5.48
C LYS A 21 -21.86 -23.73 6.50
N PRO A 22 -21.54 -25.03 6.31
CA PRO A 22 -20.67 -25.77 7.22
C PRO A 22 -19.27 -25.16 7.34
N LEU A 23 -18.72 -25.13 8.56
CA LEU A 23 -17.40 -24.55 8.84
C LEU A 23 -16.28 -25.16 7.98
N GLU A 24 -16.33 -26.45 7.70
CA GLU A 24 -15.33 -27.13 6.87
C GLU A 24 -15.33 -26.66 5.41
N GLU A 25 -16.48 -26.25 4.89
CA GLU A 25 -16.56 -25.64 3.55
C GLU A 25 -16.05 -24.19 3.60
N VAL A 26 -16.44 -23.42 4.62
CA VAL A 26 -15.93 -22.05 4.82
C VAL A 26 -14.41 -22.05 4.92
N ARG A 27 -13.80 -23.03 5.62
CA ARG A 27 -12.35 -23.17 5.75
C ARG A 27 -11.62 -23.45 4.44
N LYS A 28 -12.29 -24.07 3.45
CA LYS A 28 -11.73 -24.34 2.12
C LYS A 28 -11.80 -23.12 1.21
N GLU A 29 -12.77 -22.24 1.44
CA GLU A 29 -13.02 -21.05 0.61
C GLU A 29 -12.39 -19.77 1.19
N THR A 30 -11.79 -19.85 2.39
CA THR A 30 -11.19 -18.71 3.07
C THR A 30 -9.72 -18.94 3.36
N THR A 31 -8.94 -17.87 3.23
CA THR A 31 -7.55 -17.84 3.68
C THR A 31 -7.49 -17.27 5.09
N ARG A 32 -6.61 -17.82 5.92
CA ARG A 32 -6.50 -17.46 7.34
C ARG A 32 -5.09 -17.01 7.63
N TYR A 33 -4.94 -15.81 8.20
CA TYR A 33 -3.66 -15.21 8.52
C TYR A 33 -3.53 -14.99 10.02
N GLU A 34 -2.40 -15.40 10.59
CA GLU A 34 -2.07 -15.07 11.98
C GLU A 34 -1.74 -13.58 12.11
N ALA A 35 -2.31 -12.94 13.11
CA ALA A 35 -2.08 -11.53 13.39
C ALA A 35 -2.06 -11.27 14.91
N LEU A 36 -1.67 -10.05 15.24
CA LEU A 36 -1.55 -9.53 16.60
C LEU A 36 -2.37 -8.26 16.73
N MET A 37 -3.14 -8.18 17.81
CA MET A 37 -3.72 -6.93 18.31
C MET A 37 -2.81 -6.36 19.39
N ILE A 38 -2.32 -5.14 19.17
CA ILE A 38 -1.46 -4.41 20.12
C ILE A 38 -1.93 -2.96 20.25
N PRO A 39 -1.79 -2.32 21.43
CA PRO A 39 -2.07 -0.89 21.56
C PRO A 39 -1.06 -0.06 20.78
N LEU A 40 -1.49 1.08 20.23
CA LEU A 40 -0.62 2.07 19.58
C LEU A 40 0.46 2.55 20.54
N GLU A 41 0.10 2.81 21.80
CA GLU A 41 1.03 3.14 22.86
C GLU A 41 1.28 1.90 23.75
N PRO A 42 2.46 1.25 23.70
CA PRO A 42 2.72 -0.01 24.41
C PRO A 42 2.52 0.03 25.93
N ARG A 43 2.56 1.22 26.53
CA ARG A 43 2.42 1.43 27.98
C ARG A 43 1.04 1.96 28.39
N LYS A 44 0.14 2.20 27.43
CA LYS A 44 -1.21 2.74 27.65
C LYS A 44 -2.25 1.86 26.92
N PRO A 45 -2.77 0.80 27.56
CA PRO A 45 -3.75 -0.09 26.93
C PRO A 45 -5.07 0.62 26.56
N GLU A 46 -5.34 1.80 27.11
CA GLU A 46 -6.45 2.68 26.77
C GLU A 46 -6.27 3.42 25.44
N SER A 47 -5.06 3.42 24.86
CA SER A 47 -4.81 3.94 23.52
C SER A 47 -5.52 3.07 22.46
N PRO A 48 -5.78 3.59 21.24
CA PRO A 48 -6.33 2.79 20.16
C PRO A 48 -5.47 1.55 19.87
N TRP A 49 -6.11 0.47 19.41
CA TRP A 49 -5.43 -0.80 19.13
C TRP A 49 -5.27 -0.99 17.62
N MET A 50 -4.12 -1.55 17.25
CA MET A 50 -3.76 -1.86 15.87
C MET A 50 -3.70 -3.37 15.62
N GLN A 51 -4.17 -3.77 14.45
CA GLN A 51 -4.09 -5.14 13.93
C GLN A 51 -2.90 -5.27 12.98
N VAL A 52 -1.85 -6.01 13.38
CA VAL A 52 -0.59 -6.11 12.64
C VAL A 52 -0.09 -7.56 12.55
N THR A 53 0.84 -7.84 11.63
CA THR A 53 1.59 -9.12 11.62
C THR A 53 2.81 -9.04 12.54
N PRO A 54 3.33 -10.17 13.05
CA PRO A 54 4.53 -10.16 13.89
C PRO A 54 5.76 -9.48 13.24
N GLY A 55 5.91 -9.61 11.92
CA GLY A 55 7.05 -9.08 11.16
C GLY A 55 7.18 -7.55 11.16
N VAL A 56 6.07 -6.82 11.32
CA VAL A 56 6.09 -5.34 11.24
C VAL A 56 6.08 -4.65 12.60
N VAL A 57 5.85 -5.37 13.71
CA VAL A 57 5.61 -4.76 15.04
C VAL A 57 6.69 -3.76 15.44
N GLU A 58 7.96 -4.12 15.27
CA GLU A 58 9.07 -3.25 15.69
C GLU A 58 9.22 -2.03 14.78
N ALA A 59 9.06 -2.21 13.47
CA ALA A 59 9.10 -1.12 12.50
C ALA A 59 7.97 -0.11 12.75
N VAL A 60 6.75 -0.59 13.04
CA VAL A 60 5.62 0.27 13.40
C VAL A 60 5.95 1.08 14.65
N ARG A 61 6.43 0.45 15.73
CA ARG A 61 6.78 1.16 16.97
C ARG A 61 7.81 2.26 16.76
N LYS A 62 8.84 2.00 15.95
CA LYS A 62 9.85 3.00 15.60
C LYS A 62 9.21 4.21 14.91
N LEU A 63 8.26 3.99 14.01
CA LEU A 63 7.56 5.06 13.31
C LEU A 63 6.65 5.88 14.23
N LEU A 64 5.98 5.24 15.20
CA LEU A 64 5.09 5.92 16.13
C LEU A 64 5.84 6.77 17.18
N ALA A 65 7.10 6.46 17.46
CA ALA A 65 7.90 7.09 18.51
C ALA A 65 8.61 8.41 18.09
N GLY A 66 8.45 8.85 16.85
CA GLY A 66 9.10 10.06 16.32
C GLY A 66 8.55 11.39 16.84
N GLN A 67 9.28 12.47 16.58
CA GLN A 67 8.81 13.84 16.80
C GLN A 67 7.71 14.19 15.77
N GLN A 68 6.67 14.89 16.22
CA GLN A 68 5.65 15.43 15.33
C GLN A 68 6.10 16.78 14.77
N TYR A 69 6.21 16.86 13.45
CA TYR A 69 6.58 18.10 12.73
C TYR A 69 5.42 18.72 11.95
N TYR A 70 4.37 17.94 11.71
CA TYR A 70 3.22 18.33 10.90
C TYR A 70 1.93 18.17 11.70
N GLU A 71 1.01 19.09 11.49
CA GLU A 71 -0.30 19.10 12.14
C GLU A 71 -1.39 19.04 11.07
N ALA A 72 -2.39 18.19 11.32
CA ALA A 72 -3.54 18.04 10.45
C ALA A 72 -4.72 18.83 11.02
N HIS A 73 -5.45 19.51 10.15
CA HIS A 73 -6.61 20.31 10.53
C HIS A 73 -7.82 19.94 9.68
N LYS A 74 -9.02 20.13 10.23
CA LYS A 74 -10.22 20.12 9.40
C LYS A 74 -10.17 21.29 8.42
N GLY A 75 -10.81 21.11 7.26
CA GLY A 75 -11.16 22.23 6.39
C GLY A 75 -12.06 23.26 7.08
N ALA A 76 -12.34 24.36 6.39
CA ALA A 76 -13.18 25.42 6.92
C ALA A 76 -14.63 24.95 7.07
N TYR A 77 -15.21 25.11 8.26
CA TYR A 77 -16.58 24.74 8.56
C TYR A 77 -17.51 25.96 8.54
N VAL A 78 -18.33 26.03 7.49
CA VAL A 78 -19.23 27.17 7.24
C VAL A 78 -20.60 27.05 7.92
N GLY A 79 -20.99 25.85 8.36
CA GLY A 79 -22.25 25.61 9.09
C GLY A 79 -23.57 25.86 8.32
N LEU A 80 -23.51 26.41 7.10
CA LEU A 80 -24.63 26.57 6.17
C LEU A 80 -24.13 26.66 4.72
N ASN A 81 -23.83 25.51 4.12
CA ASN A 81 -23.12 25.43 2.85
C ASN A 81 -23.69 26.31 1.73
N GLN A 82 -25.01 26.30 1.48
CA GLN A 82 -25.61 27.08 0.39
C GLN A 82 -25.53 28.61 0.56
N VAL A 83 -25.16 29.16 1.72
CA VAL A 83 -24.89 30.61 1.80
C VAL A 83 -23.44 30.92 1.44
N TYR A 84 -22.51 30.00 1.69
CA TYR A 84 -21.08 30.26 1.49
C TYR A 84 -20.52 29.62 0.23
N PHE A 85 -21.08 28.50 -0.22
CA PHE A 85 -20.66 27.78 -1.41
C PHE A 85 -21.38 28.38 -2.61
N ILE A 86 -20.58 28.92 -3.53
CA ILE A 86 -21.07 29.72 -4.64
C ILE A 86 -20.48 29.22 -5.95
N GLU A 87 -21.19 29.52 -7.02
CA GLU A 87 -20.75 29.34 -8.40
C GLU A 87 -20.60 30.73 -9.02
N ILE A 88 -19.47 30.97 -9.68
CA ILE A 88 -19.23 32.22 -10.41
C ILE A 88 -19.85 32.08 -11.80
N ARG A 89 -20.88 32.88 -12.11
CA ARG A 89 -21.55 32.89 -13.41
C ARG A 89 -20.80 33.72 -14.43
N SER A 90 -20.29 34.88 -14.02
CA SER A 90 -19.52 35.77 -14.88
C SER A 90 -18.72 36.78 -14.07
N ARG A 91 -17.74 37.40 -14.73
CA ARG A 91 -17.00 38.55 -14.19
C ARG A 91 -17.45 39.81 -14.92
N ARG A 92 -17.80 40.83 -14.16
CA ARG A 92 -18.17 42.16 -14.68
C ARG A 92 -16.93 42.95 -15.12
N PRO A 93 -17.07 43.95 -16.00
CA PRO A 93 -15.97 44.83 -16.40
C PRO A 93 -15.29 45.56 -15.25
N ASP A 94 -16.01 45.81 -14.14
CA ASP A 94 -15.49 46.43 -12.92
C ASP A 94 -14.79 45.43 -11.98
N GLY A 95 -14.53 44.20 -12.45
CA GLY A 95 -13.83 43.15 -11.71
C GLY A 95 -14.70 42.34 -10.74
N LYS A 96 -15.94 42.76 -10.49
CA LYS A 96 -16.87 42.10 -9.57
C LYS A 96 -17.40 40.78 -10.13
N LEU A 97 -17.82 39.89 -9.22
CA LEU A 97 -18.32 38.56 -9.58
C LEU A 97 -19.84 38.54 -9.56
N VAL A 98 -20.45 38.07 -10.64
CA VAL A 98 -21.85 37.63 -10.63
C VAL A 98 -21.86 36.18 -10.18
N ILE A 99 -22.53 35.91 -9.07
CA ILE A 99 -22.55 34.61 -8.42
C ILE A 99 -23.97 34.09 -8.28
N THR A 100 -24.08 32.78 -8.13
CA THR A 100 -25.28 32.15 -7.54
C THR A 100 -24.87 31.20 -6.43
N ASN A 101 -25.83 30.83 -5.59
CA ASN A 101 -25.65 29.96 -4.45
C ASN A 101 -26.42 28.64 -4.67
N PRO A 102 -25.84 27.71 -5.45
CA PRO A 102 -26.54 26.54 -5.94
C PRO A 102 -26.91 25.57 -4.81
N LEU A 103 -27.94 24.75 -5.06
CA LEU A 103 -28.25 23.62 -4.19
C LEU A 103 -27.15 22.57 -4.29
N GLU A 104 -26.62 22.13 -3.14
CA GLU A 104 -25.64 21.04 -3.11
C GLU A 104 -26.34 19.67 -3.01
N PRO A 105 -25.82 18.62 -3.69
CA PRO A 105 -26.32 17.27 -3.53
C PRO A 105 -26.27 16.80 -2.06
N GLY A 106 -27.37 16.20 -1.59
CA GLY A 106 -27.49 15.70 -0.21
C GLY A 106 -27.75 16.78 0.85
N GLN A 107 -27.98 18.03 0.44
CA GLN A 107 -28.23 19.14 1.35
C GLN A 107 -29.62 19.04 2.01
N LYS A 108 -29.64 19.03 3.35
CA LYS A 108 -30.88 18.95 4.15
C LYS A 108 -31.56 20.31 4.35
N LYS A 109 -30.81 21.34 4.74
CA LYS A 109 -31.31 22.70 4.99
C LYS A 109 -31.18 23.53 3.72
N LYS A 110 -32.23 24.17 3.24
CA LYS A 110 -32.22 25.01 2.04
C LYS A 110 -32.49 26.46 2.40
N VAL A 111 -31.85 27.38 1.69
CA VAL A 111 -32.11 28.82 1.76
C VAL A 111 -32.58 29.32 0.39
N LYS A 112 -33.08 30.56 0.34
CA LYS A 112 -33.43 31.21 -0.93
C LYS A 112 -32.22 31.26 -1.85
N GLN A 113 -32.35 30.73 -3.06
CA GLN A 113 -31.34 30.88 -4.11
C GLN A 113 -31.47 32.28 -4.72
N VAL A 114 -30.33 32.94 -4.93
CA VAL A 114 -30.27 34.27 -5.54
C VAL A 114 -29.15 34.32 -6.56
N GLU A 115 -29.26 35.27 -7.47
CA GLU A 115 -28.12 35.81 -8.20
C GLU A 115 -27.71 37.11 -7.53
N ALA A 116 -26.43 37.24 -7.23
CA ALA A 116 -25.88 38.39 -6.54
C ALA A 116 -24.56 38.83 -7.15
N VAL A 117 -24.21 40.07 -6.91
CA VAL A 117 -22.91 40.63 -7.29
C VAL A 117 -22.10 40.77 -6.03
N ILE A 118 -20.87 40.28 -6.01
CA ILE A 118 -19.98 40.40 -4.85
C ILE A 118 -18.57 40.81 -5.29
N GLU A 119 -17.82 41.39 -4.36
CA GLU A 119 -16.40 41.62 -4.50
C GLU A 119 -15.62 40.29 -4.48
N PRO A 120 -14.53 40.14 -5.26
CA PRO A 120 -13.79 38.89 -5.37
C PRO A 120 -12.86 38.59 -4.17
N ASP A 121 -12.62 39.56 -3.29
CA ASP A 121 -11.57 39.56 -2.26
C ASP A 121 -11.69 38.40 -1.27
N LEU A 122 -12.92 38.00 -0.95
CA LEU A 122 -13.21 36.93 0.01
C LEU A 122 -13.58 35.60 -0.64
N VAL A 123 -13.47 35.50 -1.97
CA VAL A 123 -13.87 34.32 -2.73
C VAL A 123 -12.66 33.43 -2.99
N TYR A 124 -12.72 32.19 -2.53
CA TYR A 124 -11.64 31.20 -2.68
C TYR A 124 -12.14 29.94 -3.39
N PRO A 125 -11.30 29.27 -4.20
CA PRO A 125 -11.62 27.94 -4.74
C PRO A 125 -11.93 26.95 -3.61
N LEU A 126 -12.97 26.14 -3.79
CA LEU A 126 -13.46 25.19 -2.78
C LEU A 126 -13.35 23.76 -3.29
N ILE A 127 -12.76 22.88 -2.47
CA ILE A 127 -12.78 21.43 -2.68
C ILE A 127 -13.49 20.72 -1.53
N ARG A 128 -14.12 19.58 -1.85
CA ARG A 128 -14.80 18.72 -0.89
C ARG A 128 -14.21 17.33 -0.93
N GLY A 129 -14.50 16.52 0.09
CA GLY A 129 -14.02 15.14 0.17
C GLY A 129 -14.27 14.34 -1.11
N ARG A 130 -15.46 14.44 -1.72
CA ARG A 130 -15.80 13.72 -2.98
C ARG A 130 -14.89 14.06 -4.16
N ASP A 131 -14.26 15.23 -4.13
CA ASP A 131 -13.38 15.73 -5.18
C ASP A 131 -11.95 15.16 -5.04
N ILE A 132 -11.62 14.55 -3.90
CA ILE A 132 -10.29 14.00 -3.59
C ILE A 132 -10.20 12.52 -3.99
N ARG A 133 -9.13 12.12 -4.66
CA ARG A 133 -8.75 10.74 -4.98
C ARG A 133 -7.27 10.55 -4.64
N LYS A 134 -6.77 9.31 -4.71
CA LYS A 134 -5.33 9.04 -4.55
C LYS A 134 -4.57 9.84 -5.60
N TRP A 135 -3.68 10.72 -5.15
CA TRP A 135 -2.86 11.61 -6.00
C TRP A 135 -3.61 12.60 -6.87
N TYR A 136 -4.92 12.81 -6.68
CA TYR A 136 -5.68 13.67 -7.57
C TYR A 136 -6.78 14.42 -6.85
N VAL A 137 -6.94 15.70 -7.18
CA VAL A 137 -8.06 16.53 -6.73
C VAL A 137 -8.72 17.15 -7.94
N GLU A 138 -10.02 16.93 -8.08
CA GLU A 138 -10.80 17.52 -9.17
C GLU A 138 -11.38 18.86 -8.73
N PHE A 139 -10.97 19.94 -9.39
CA PHE A 139 -11.66 21.21 -9.22
C PHE A 139 -12.94 21.23 -10.07
N ARG A 140 -14.07 21.61 -9.45
CA ARG A 140 -15.40 21.59 -10.08
C ARG A 140 -16.04 22.98 -10.11
N ASP A 141 -15.24 24.00 -10.39
CA ASP A 141 -15.64 25.42 -10.47
C ASP A 141 -16.49 25.87 -9.27
N ARG A 142 -16.19 25.30 -8.10
CA ARG A 142 -16.89 25.59 -6.84
C ARG A 142 -16.06 26.55 -6.04
N TYR A 143 -16.69 27.56 -5.47
CA TYR A 143 -16.01 28.58 -4.67
C TYR A 143 -16.67 28.72 -3.29
N VAL A 144 -15.94 29.31 -2.35
CA VAL A 144 -16.41 29.62 -1.01
C VAL A 144 -16.14 31.08 -0.66
N ILE A 145 -17.10 31.72 0.00
CA ILE A 145 -16.90 33.03 0.63
C ILE A 145 -16.30 32.82 2.02
N VAL A 146 -15.12 33.39 2.28
CA VAL A 146 -14.40 33.29 3.55
C VAL A 146 -14.21 34.70 4.14
N PRO A 147 -15.11 35.18 5.01
CA PRO A 147 -15.07 36.53 5.56
C PRO A 147 -14.09 36.68 6.73
N HIS A 148 -12.87 36.18 6.54
CA HIS A 148 -11.80 36.16 7.54
C HIS A 148 -10.54 36.78 6.95
N ASP A 149 -9.72 37.40 7.80
CA ASP A 149 -8.40 37.89 7.41
C ASP A 149 -7.46 36.70 7.18
N PRO A 150 -6.85 36.53 5.99
CA PRO A 150 -5.99 35.39 5.71
C PRO A 150 -4.71 35.34 6.57
N LYS A 151 -4.25 36.46 7.10
CA LYS A 151 -3.03 36.54 7.93
C LYS A 151 -3.27 36.13 9.37
N THR A 152 -4.47 36.37 9.90
CA THR A 152 -4.80 36.11 11.31
C THR A 152 -5.85 35.03 11.50
N ALA A 153 -6.52 34.63 10.41
CA ALA A 153 -7.71 33.77 10.39
C ALA A 153 -8.88 34.27 11.24
N ARG A 154 -8.84 35.50 11.75
CA ARG A 154 -9.93 36.10 12.52
C ARG A 154 -11.05 36.56 11.58
N PRO A 155 -12.32 36.46 12.00
CA PRO A 155 -13.42 37.02 11.22
C PRO A 155 -13.22 38.53 11.08
N LEU A 156 -13.53 39.06 9.88
CA LEU A 156 -13.51 40.50 9.65
C LEU A 156 -14.54 41.19 10.54
N GLN A 157 -14.22 42.38 11.04
CA GLN A 157 -15.20 43.19 11.76
C GLN A 157 -16.35 43.57 10.82
N GLU A 158 -17.58 43.56 11.34
CA GLU A 158 -18.78 43.85 10.54
C GLU A 158 -18.74 45.25 9.92
N SER A 159 -18.28 46.25 10.66
CA SER A 159 -18.07 47.61 10.16
C SER A 159 -17.09 47.65 8.99
N LYS A 160 -15.97 46.94 9.11
CA LYS A 160 -14.95 46.83 8.07
C LYS A 160 -15.51 46.17 6.81
N LEU A 161 -16.19 45.04 6.96
CA LEU A 161 -16.81 44.33 5.84
C LEU A 161 -17.85 45.20 5.12
N ARG A 162 -18.68 45.94 5.87
CA ARG A 162 -19.71 46.83 5.33
C ARG A 162 -19.15 48.00 4.53
N VAL A 163 -17.99 48.54 4.94
CA VAL A 163 -17.36 49.69 4.28
C VAL A 163 -16.52 49.27 3.08
N GLU A 164 -15.69 48.24 3.25
CA GLU A 164 -14.70 47.83 2.24
C GLU A 164 -15.30 46.88 1.19
N LEU A 165 -16.24 46.00 1.57
CA LEU A 165 -16.85 44.99 0.72
C LEU A 165 -18.38 45.01 0.83
N PRO A 166 -19.03 46.16 0.49
CA PRO A 166 -20.44 46.40 0.75
C PRO A 166 -21.38 45.42 0.07
N LEU A 167 -21.02 44.89 -1.12
CA LEU A 167 -21.89 43.96 -1.84
C LEU A 167 -21.85 42.56 -1.22
N THR A 168 -20.65 42.10 -0.83
CA THR A 168 -20.48 40.86 -0.07
C THR A 168 -21.20 40.94 1.27
N TYR A 169 -21.09 42.07 1.98
CA TYR A 169 -21.85 42.31 3.20
C TYR A 169 -23.36 42.24 2.95
N SER A 170 -23.87 42.93 1.91
CA SER A 170 -25.29 42.91 1.56
C SER A 170 -25.80 41.50 1.25
N TYR A 171 -25.01 40.71 0.51
CA TYR A 171 -25.32 39.32 0.22
C TYR A 171 -25.45 38.48 1.50
N LEU A 172 -24.44 38.51 2.38
CA LEU A 172 -24.46 37.74 3.64
C LEU A 172 -25.59 38.22 4.57
N ASN A 173 -25.82 39.53 4.65
CA ASN A 173 -26.86 40.13 5.49
C ASN A 173 -28.27 39.72 5.05
N SER A 174 -28.49 39.41 3.77
CA SER A 174 -29.77 38.87 3.30
C SER A 174 -30.13 37.50 3.89
N TYR A 175 -29.13 36.78 4.45
CA TYR A 175 -29.28 35.50 5.15
C TYR A 175 -28.97 35.62 6.65
N ARG A 176 -29.00 36.84 7.23
CA ARG A 176 -28.59 37.08 8.61
C ARG A 176 -29.28 36.14 9.59
N SER A 177 -30.61 36.03 9.51
CA SER A 177 -31.40 35.20 10.41
C SER A 177 -30.95 33.73 10.37
N GLU A 178 -30.74 33.19 9.18
CA GLU A 178 -30.29 31.81 8.98
C GLU A 178 -28.87 31.60 9.51
N LEU A 179 -27.98 32.58 9.30
CA LEU A 179 -26.60 32.55 9.75
C LEU A 179 -26.45 32.66 11.27
N GLU A 180 -27.21 33.54 11.92
CA GLU A 180 -27.29 33.67 13.38
C GLU A 180 -27.88 32.39 14.01
N ASN A 181 -28.80 31.72 13.28
CA ASN A 181 -29.43 30.49 13.75
C ASN A 181 -28.61 29.21 13.55
N ARG A 182 -27.41 29.28 12.96
CA ARG A 182 -26.52 28.11 12.81
C ARG A 182 -26.15 27.54 14.18
N PRO A 183 -26.27 26.21 14.42
CA PRO A 183 -25.93 25.61 15.71
C PRO A 183 -24.51 25.95 16.20
N ILE A 184 -23.53 25.90 15.28
CA ILE A 184 -22.14 26.26 15.59
C ILE A 184 -21.99 27.72 16.01
N HIS A 185 -22.77 28.64 15.41
CA HIS A 185 -22.75 30.05 15.75
C HIS A 185 -23.41 30.31 17.11
N LYS A 186 -24.51 29.63 17.43
CA LYS A 186 -25.11 29.70 18.77
C LYS A 186 -24.18 29.20 19.87
N LEU A 187 -23.36 28.19 19.57
CA LEU A 187 -22.44 27.57 20.52
C LEU A 187 -21.13 28.37 20.71
N TRP A 188 -20.49 28.77 19.61
CA TRP A 188 -19.12 29.35 19.61
C TRP A 188 -19.06 30.79 19.08
N GLY A 189 -20.17 31.35 18.61
CA GLY A 189 -20.23 32.66 17.96
C GLY A 189 -20.40 33.86 18.88
N LYS A 190 -20.42 33.69 20.21
CA LYS A 190 -20.53 34.83 21.14
C LYS A 190 -19.39 35.82 20.91
N GLY A 191 -19.73 37.06 20.52
CA GLY A 191 -18.76 38.11 20.20
C GLY A 191 -18.17 38.04 18.78
N ASN A 192 -18.53 37.02 17.98
CA ASN A 192 -18.16 36.93 16.58
C ASN A 192 -19.27 37.49 15.68
N PRO A 193 -18.94 38.10 14.52
CA PRO A 193 -19.95 38.51 13.55
C PRO A 193 -20.83 37.35 13.09
N PHE A 194 -22.08 37.63 12.72
CA PHE A 194 -23.05 36.61 12.30
C PHE A 194 -22.58 35.78 11.10
N PHE A 195 -21.69 36.32 10.27
CA PHE A 195 -21.11 35.68 9.09
C PHE A 195 -19.82 34.89 9.36
N ALA A 196 -19.34 34.81 10.60
CA ALA A 196 -18.12 34.08 10.92
C ALA A 196 -18.23 32.60 10.53
N ILE A 197 -17.12 32.00 10.10
CA ILE A 197 -16.97 30.57 9.86
C ILE A 197 -15.97 29.97 10.86
N TYR A 198 -15.96 28.65 10.99
CA TYR A 198 -15.29 27.92 12.07
C TYR A 198 -14.31 26.89 11.54
N ASP A 199 -13.55 26.24 12.43
CA ASP A 199 -12.49 25.29 12.09
C ASP A 199 -11.49 25.88 11.07
N ILE A 200 -11.19 27.18 11.23
CA ILE A 200 -10.34 27.97 10.34
C ILE A 200 -9.11 28.47 11.08
N GLY A 201 -7.97 28.45 10.40
CA GLY A 201 -6.69 28.98 10.88
C GLY A 201 -5.87 29.51 9.71
N THR A 202 -4.66 30.03 9.98
CA THR A 202 -3.75 30.48 8.92
C THR A 202 -3.41 29.34 7.96
N TYR A 203 -3.40 28.09 8.45
CA TYR A 203 -3.29 26.87 7.64
C TYR A 203 -4.34 26.77 6.52
N THR A 204 -5.53 27.36 6.68
CA THR A 204 -6.58 27.36 5.65
C THR A 204 -6.17 28.16 4.43
N PHE A 205 -5.32 29.18 4.62
CA PHE A 205 -4.84 30.08 3.59
C PHE A 205 -3.43 29.72 3.08
N ALA A 206 -2.84 28.63 3.58
CA ALA A 206 -1.56 28.13 3.08
C ALA A 206 -1.60 27.89 1.56
N PRO A 207 -0.56 28.26 0.80
CA PRO A 207 -0.58 28.14 -0.66
C PRO A 207 -0.70 26.68 -1.10
N TYR A 208 0.02 25.77 -0.45
CA TYR A 208 0.01 24.34 -0.74
C TYR A 208 -0.59 23.57 0.43
N LYS A 209 -1.33 22.53 0.10
CA LYS A 209 -1.95 21.66 1.11
C LYS A 209 -1.87 20.21 0.69
N VAL A 210 -1.66 19.32 1.65
CA VAL A 210 -1.96 17.89 1.48
C VAL A 210 -3.35 17.65 2.05
N VAL A 211 -4.23 17.02 1.29
CA VAL A 211 -5.62 16.80 1.69
C VAL A 211 -6.01 15.33 1.57
N TRP A 212 -6.89 14.89 2.46
CA TRP A 212 -7.55 13.58 2.37
C TRP A 212 -9.00 13.66 2.81
N LYS A 213 -9.76 12.61 2.49
CA LYS A 213 -11.16 12.47 2.86
C LYS A 213 -11.30 12.12 4.34
N ARG A 214 -12.26 12.74 5.03
CA ARG A 214 -12.67 12.30 6.38
C ARG A 214 -13.34 10.93 6.37
N ILE A 215 -14.04 10.62 5.28
CA ILE A 215 -14.75 9.35 5.06
C ILE A 215 -14.29 8.80 3.71
N ALA A 216 -13.61 7.66 3.70
CA ALA A 216 -13.08 7.08 2.46
C ALA A 216 -13.63 5.68 2.18
N GLY A 217 -14.10 5.47 0.96
CA GLY A 217 -14.30 4.14 0.38
C GLY A 217 -15.53 3.38 0.88
N ALA A 218 -15.48 2.07 0.69
CA ALA A 218 -16.52 1.13 1.08
C ALA A 218 -16.46 0.83 2.60
N ILE A 219 -17.61 0.44 3.15
CA ILE A 219 -17.75 0.01 4.56
C ILE A 219 -17.09 -1.36 4.70
N THR A 220 -15.77 -1.37 4.93
CA THR A 220 -14.96 -2.58 5.11
C THR A 220 -14.58 -2.83 6.57
N GLY A 221 -14.88 -1.88 7.47
CA GLY A 221 -14.44 -1.90 8.86
C GLY A 221 -12.99 -1.47 9.07
N LYS A 222 -12.28 -1.08 7.99
CA LYS A 222 -10.87 -0.66 8.00
C LYS A 222 -10.62 0.48 7.01
N ALA A 223 -9.64 1.33 7.29
CA ALA A 223 -9.26 2.43 6.40
C ALA A 223 -8.31 2.01 5.26
N VAL A 224 -8.60 0.90 4.58
CA VAL A 224 -7.78 0.36 3.49
C VAL A 224 -7.74 1.27 2.25
N SER A 225 -8.76 2.12 2.10
CA SER A 225 -8.85 3.12 1.04
C SER A 225 -8.33 4.51 1.45
N PHE A 226 -7.54 4.63 2.53
CA PHE A 226 -6.88 5.91 2.83
C PHE A 226 -6.02 6.34 1.64
N ALA A 227 -6.19 7.60 1.26
CA ALA A 227 -5.49 8.23 0.16
C ALA A 227 -5.51 9.75 0.34
N CYS A 228 -4.37 10.38 0.05
CA CYS A 228 -4.22 11.83 0.06
C CYS A 228 -3.75 12.36 -1.30
N ALA A 229 -3.81 13.68 -1.47
CA ALA A 229 -3.35 14.39 -2.65
C ALA A 229 -2.88 15.80 -2.29
N VAL A 230 -2.00 16.36 -3.10
CA VAL A 230 -1.56 17.75 -3.03
C VAL A 230 -2.56 18.64 -3.75
N VAL A 231 -2.81 19.81 -3.16
CA VAL A 231 -3.62 20.87 -3.73
C VAL A 231 -2.73 22.10 -3.86
N GLU A 232 -2.60 22.57 -5.10
CA GLU A 232 -1.88 23.79 -5.45
C GLU A 232 -2.85 24.97 -5.57
N PRO A 233 -2.36 26.22 -5.52
CA PRO A 233 -3.19 27.40 -5.75
C PRO A 233 -3.89 27.34 -7.12
N ILE A 234 -5.18 27.68 -7.15
CA ILE A 234 -5.97 27.80 -8.38
C ILE A 234 -6.17 29.28 -8.67
N GLU A 235 -5.80 29.72 -9.88
CA GLU A 235 -5.83 31.14 -10.27
C GLU A 235 -5.07 32.04 -9.28
N GLY A 236 -3.96 31.54 -8.72
CA GLY A 236 -3.16 32.24 -7.72
C GLY A 236 -3.80 32.34 -6.32
N LYS A 237 -4.97 31.74 -6.10
CA LYS A 237 -5.64 31.73 -4.80
C LYS A 237 -5.44 30.40 -4.06
N PRO A 238 -5.21 30.43 -2.74
CA PRO A 238 -5.24 29.23 -1.91
C PRO A 238 -6.60 28.54 -2.01
N VAL A 239 -6.57 27.22 -2.20
CA VAL A 239 -7.78 26.40 -2.19
C VAL A 239 -8.22 26.10 -0.76
N VAL A 240 -9.51 26.24 -0.47
CA VAL A 240 -10.09 26.01 0.86
C VAL A 240 -10.83 24.67 0.86
N PRO A 241 -10.40 23.70 1.69
CA PRO A 241 -11.13 22.44 1.85
C PRO A 241 -12.39 22.62 2.73
N ASP A 242 -13.48 21.90 2.42
CA ASP A 242 -14.68 21.82 3.25
C ASP A 242 -14.43 21.01 4.53
N GLY A 243 -14.58 21.65 5.69
CA GLY A 243 -14.37 21.05 7.01
C GLY A 243 -15.25 19.85 7.33
N SER A 244 -16.38 19.71 6.65
CA SER A 244 -17.28 18.58 6.85
C SER A 244 -16.78 17.29 6.20
N THR A 245 -15.89 17.40 5.21
CA THR A 245 -15.57 16.25 4.32
C THR A 245 -14.07 16.06 4.06
N ALA A 246 -13.23 17.06 4.32
CA ALA A 246 -11.80 17.01 4.06
C ALA A 246 -10.97 17.40 5.30
N ILE A 247 -9.81 16.76 5.42
CA ILE A 247 -8.71 17.13 6.30
C ILE A 247 -7.59 17.72 5.45
N LEU A 248 -6.80 18.62 6.01
CA LEU A 248 -5.67 19.25 5.36
C LEU A 248 -4.44 19.30 6.27
N VAL A 249 -3.27 19.33 5.64
CA VAL A 249 -1.99 19.70 6.23
C VAL A 249 -1.44 20.84 5.40
N ALA A 250 -1.12 21.96 6.04
CA ALA A 250 -0.51 23.10 5.37
C ALA A 250 0.95 22.82 5.04
N ALA A 251 1.40 23.32 3.89
CA ALA A 251 2.80 23.29 3.47
C ALA A 251 3.16 24.63 2.82
N ASP A 252 4.40 25.06 3.04
CA ASP A 252 4.87 26.36 2.54
C ASP A 252 5.38 26.29 1.09
N SER A 253 5.84 25.11 0.66
CA SER A 253 6.35 24.86 -0.69
C SER A 253 5.67 23.66 -1.35
N PRO A 254 5.65 23.59 -2.70
CA PRO A 254 5.11 22.43 -3.38
C PRO A 254 5.95 21.18 -3.10
N GLU A 255 7.28 21.29 -3.01
CA GLU A 255 8.17 20.15 -2.72
C GLU A 255 7.85 19.51 -1.36
N GLU A 256 7.62 20.32 -0.34
CA GLU A 256 7.23 19.83 0.98
C GLU A 256 5.86 19.15 0.94
N ALA A 257 4.88 19.75 0.26
CA ALA A 257 3.55 19.15 0.10
C ALA A 257 3.62 17.78 -0.59
N TYR A 258 4.36 17.68 -1.69
CA TYR A 258 4.56 16.41 -2.41
C TYR A 258 5.34 15.39 -1.57
N TYR A 259 6.31 15.83 -0.76
CA TYR A 259 6.99 14.94 0.17
C TYR A 259 6.03 14.35 1.22
N ILE A 260 5.21 15.18 1.87
CA ILE A 260 4.23 14.74 2.87
C ILE A 260 3.22 13.77 2.23
N ALA A 261 2.68 14.13 1.05
CA ALA A 261 1.74 13.27 0.33
C ALA A 261 2.37 11.94 -0.10
N GLY A 262 3.61 11.98 -0.60
CA GLY A 262 4.39 10.79 -0.94
C GLY A 262 4.57 9.85 0.25
N PHE A 263 4.96 10.39 1.39
CA PHE A 263 5.11 9.60 2.61
C PHE A 263 3.78 8.96 3.05
N LEU A 264 2.70 9.76 3.14
CA LEU A 264 1.41 9.29 3.63
C LEU A 264 0.70 8.29 2.72
N ASN A 265 0.94 8.37 1.40
CA ASN A 265 0.40 7.41 0.44
C ASN A 265 1.26 6.16 0.25
N SER A 266 2.43 6.07 0.88
CA SER A 266 3.25 4.86 0.87
C SER A 266 2.49 3.68 1.51
N THR A 267 2.79 2.46 1.07
CA THR A 267 2.23 1.24 1.62
C THR A 267 2.51 1.12 3.12
N ILE A 268 3.69 1.56 3.59
CA ILE A 268 4.07 1.55 5.01
C ILE A 268 3.11 2.41 5.83
N ALA A 269 2.89 3.67 5.42
CA ALA A 269 1.98 4.57 6.13
C ALA A 269 0.53 4.09 6.04
N ARG A 270 0.07 3.69 4.85
CA ARG A 270 -1.30 3.20 4.61
C ARG A 270 -1.62 1.94 5.40
N ALA A 271 -0.70 0.98 5.47
CA ALA A 271 -0.88 -0.23 6.26
C ALA A 271 -1.05 0.09 7.76
N ILE A 272 -0.30 1.06 8.27
CA ILE A 272 -0.43 1.50 9.66
C ILE A 272 -1.79 2.17 9.85
N ILE A 273 -2.21 3.11 9.00
CA ILE A 273 -3.54 3.74 9.10
C ILE A 273 -4.65 2.68 9.09
N ALA A 274 -4.62 1.75 8.13
CA ALA A 274 -5.60 0.67 8.02
C ALA A 274 -5.60 -0.30 9.21
N SER A 275 -4.50 -0.39 9.96
CA SER A 275 -4.38 -1.30 11.10
C SER A 275 -5.16 -0.85 12.34
N TYR A 276 -5.31 0.48 12.56
CA TYR A 276 -5.93 1.03 13.77
C TYR A 276 -7.14 1.95 13.51
N THR A 277 -7.34 2.41 12.28
CA THR A 277 -8.49 3.23 11.90
C THR A 277 -9.46 2.46 11.01
N TYR A 278 -10.66 3.01 10.90
CA TYR A 278 -11.73 2.50 10.04
C TYR A 278 -12.19 3.60 9.06
N GLU A 279 -13.05 3.23 8.11
CA GLU A 279 -13.38 4.03 6.94
C GLU A 279 -14.12 5.35 7.23
N LEU A 280 -14.83 5.46 8.37
CA LEU A 280 -15.71 6.61 8.64
C LEU A 280 -15.07 7.79 9.38
N ARG A 281 -13.78 7.72 9.75
CA ARG A 281 -13.14 8.77 10.58
C ARG A 281 -11.64 8.93 10.32
N GLN A 282 -11.24 9.16 9.07
CA GLN A 282 -9.87 9.56 8.72
C GLN A 282 -9.65 11.04 9.07
N GLU A 283 -9.62 11.32 10.37
CA GLU A 283 -9.55 12.66 10.96
C GLU A 283 -8.09 13.12 11.14
N THR A 284 -7.90 14.20 11.89
CA THR A 284 -6.60 14.84 12.15
C THR A 284 -5.60 13.94 12.90
N HIS A 285 -6.08 13.01 13.72
CA HIS A 285 -5.27 12.12 14.56
C HIS A 285 -4.27 11.24 13.80
N ILE A 286 -4.40 11.13 12.47
CA ILE A 286 -3.44 10.42 11.63
C ILE A 286 -2.02 10.97 11.81
N LEU A 287 -1.85 12.30 11.89
CA LEU A 287 -0.53 12.91 12.13
C LEU A 287 -0.13 12.98 13.61
N ASP A 288 -1.07 12.79 14.52
CA ASP A 288 -0.76 12.56 15.94
C ASP A 288 -0.17 11.15 16.14
N THR A 289 -0.46 10.22 15.23
CA THR A 289 0.00 8.83 15.29
C THR A 289 1.22 8.59 14.40
N ILE A 290 1.13 8.95 13.11
CA ILE A 290 2.20 8.75 12.12
C ILE A 290 3.13 9.95 12.12
N LYS A 291 4.37 9.70 12.54
CA LYS A 291 5.40 10.74 12.66
C LYS A 291 6.17 10.89 11.36
N VAL A 292 5.64 11.72 10.48
CA VAL A 292 6.30 12.07 9.21
C VAL A 292 7.57 12.88 9.53
N PRO A 293 8.78 12.44 9.11
CA PRO A 293 10.00 13.21 9.32
C PRO A 293 9.92 14.57 8.64
N LYS A 294 10.50 15.61 9.25
CA LYS A 294 10.50 16.97 8.67
C LYS A 294 11.19 16.96 7.30
N TYR A 295 10.56 17.58 6.32
CA TYR A 295 11.14 17.78 5.00
C TYR A 295 12.48 18.53 5.10
N ASP A 296 13.43 18.10 4.28
CA ASP A 296 14.78 18.67 4.19
C ASP A 296 15.15 18.71 2.72
N SER A 297 15.35 19.92 2.18
CA SER A 297 15.66 20.14 0.77
C SER A 297 17.07 19.68 0.39
N GLN A 298 17.96 19.47 1.38
CA GLN A 298 19.30 18.94 1.16
C GLN A 298 19.33 17.41 1.19
N ASN A 299 18.28 16.77 1.72
CA ASN A 299 18.19 15.32 1.77
C ASN A 299 17.73 14.74 0.42
N GLU A 300 18.58 13.92 -0.21
CA GLU A 300 18.30 13.30 -1.51
C GLU A 300 17.07 12.39 -1.50
N ILE A 301 16.84 11.64 -0.42
CA ILE A 301 15.69 10.74 -0.30
C ILE A 301 14.40 11.56 -0.19
N HIS A 302 14.41 12.66 0.58
CA HIS A 302 13.25 13.55 0.70
C HIS A 302 12.88 14.16 -0.65
N ARG A 303 13.88 14.66 -1.39
CA ARG A 303 13.69 15.16 -2.77
C ARG A 303 13.15 14.08 -3.69
N LYS A 304 13.69 12.86 -3.62
CA LYS A 304 13.21 11.72 -4.44
C LYS A 304 11.74 11.41 -4.17
N ILE A 305 11.33 11.35 -2.90
CA ILE A 305 9.92 11.13 -2.51
C ILE A 305 9.03 12.23 -3.07
N ALA A 306 9.43 13.50 -2.97
CA ALA A 306 8.67 14.62 -3.54
C ALA A 306 8.52 14.51 -5.06
N VAL A 307 9.60 14.18 -5.78
CA VAL A 307 9.58 14.01 -7.25
C VAL A 307 8.67 12.86 -7.66
N LEU A 308 8.80 11.70 -7.01
CA LEU A 308 7.94 10.53 -7.28
C LEU A 308 6.47 10.84 -6.99
N SER A 309 6.19 11.53 -5.88
CA SER A 309 4.83 11.96 -5.57
C SER A 309 4.29 12.92 -6.62
N ARG A 310 5.05 13.93 -7.07
CA ARG A 310 4.63 14.84 -8.14
C ARG A 310 4.31 14.07 -9.42
N ARG A 311 5.17 13.12 -9.81
CA ARG A 311 4.92 12.25 -10.97
C ARG A 311 3.65 11.41 -10.80
N ALA A 312 3.40 10.88 -9.61
CA ALA A 312 2.17 10.15 -9.32
C ALA A 312 0.92 11.03 -9.51
N HIS A 313 0.97 12.31 -9.14
CA HIS A 313 -0.13 13.26 -9.38
C HIS A 313 -0.35 13.55 -10.87
N GLU A 314 0.72 13.71 -11.64
CA GLU A 314 0.63 13.90 -13.09
C GLU A 314 -0.02 12.71 -13.79
N LEU A 315 0.35 11.49 -13.38
CA LEU A 315 -0.20 10.23 -13.89
C LEU A 315 -1.66 10.05 -13.46
N ALA A 316 -1.98 10.32 -12.20
CA ALA A 316 -3.36 10.26 -11.70
C ALA A 316 -4.27 11.26 -12.40
N ARG A 317 -3.75 12.43 -12.81
CA ARG A 317 -4.49 13.36 -13.68
C ARG A 317 -4.82 12.73 -15.03
N CYS A 318 -3.91 11.96 -15.64
CA CYS A 318 -4.17 11.23 -16.88
C CYS A 318 -5.18 10.08 -16.73
N ILE A 319 -5.34 9.55 -15.51
CA ILE A 319 -6.32 8.48 -15.21
C ILE A 319 -7.70 9.09 -14.94
N TYR A 320 -7.78 10.11 -14.08
CA TYR A 320 -9.04 10.56 -13.49
C TYR A 320 -9.64 11.84 -14.07
N ALA A 321 -8.86 12.72 -14.71
CA ALA A 321 -9.39 13.98 -15.21
C ALA A 321 -10.38 13.75 -16.36
N GLY A 322 -11.52 14.44 -16.32
CA GLY A 322 -12.50 14.41 -17.42
C GLY A 322 -11.90 14.93 -18.72
N ASN A 323 -11.11 16.00 -18.64
CA ASN A 323 -10.33 16.53 -19.76
C ASN A 323 -8.85 16.21 -19.55
N LYS A 324 -8.34 15.21 -20.27
CA LYS A 324 -6.96 14.75 -20.12
C LYS A 324 -5.99 15.71 -20.83
N PRO A 325 -4.89 16.12 -20.17
CA PRO A 325 -3.82 16.89 -20.81
C PRO A 325 -3.20 16.19 -22.03
N GLU A 326 -2.60 16.98 -22.92
CA GLU A 326 -1.98 16.48 -24.16
C GLU A 326 -0.88 15.44 -23.89
N TYR A 327 -0.07 15.63 -22.84
CA TYR A 327 1.01 14.71 -22.49
C TYR A 327 0.52 13.32 -22.04
N CYS A 328 -0.80 13.12 -21.88
CA CYS A 328 -1.39 11.84 -21.53
C CYS A 328 -1.62 10.91 -22.74
N LYS A 329 -1.44 11.38 -23.98
CA LYS A 329 -1.93 10.68 -25.18
C LYS A 329 -1.26 9.35 -25.52
N ASP A 330 -0.04 9.10 -25.04
CA ASP A 330 0.74 7.90 -25.38
C ASP A 330 1.34 7.17 -24.16
N ILE A 331 0.76 7.39 -22.98
CA ILE A 331 1.24 6.76 -21.74
C ILE A 331 0.24 5.75 -21.19
N ASN A 332 0.75 4.60 -20.74
CA ASN A 332 -0.04 3.70 -19.90
C ASN A 332 0.03 4.21 -18.45
N ALA A 333 -0.77 5.24 -18.16
CA ALA A 333 -0.69 5.98 -16.91
C ALA A 333 -0.92 5.10 -15.66
N GLU A 334 -1.77 4.08 -15.76
CA GLU A 334 -2.03 3.14 -14.66
C GLU A 334 -0.79 2.29 -14.36
N LYS A 335 -0.19 1.68 -15.38
CA LYS A 335 1.04 0.86 -15.22
C LYS A 335 2.24 1.69 -14.76
N GLU A 336 2.39 2.89 -15.29
CA GLU A 336 3.44 3.81 -14.84
C GLU A 336 3.21 4.24 -13.40
N LEU A 337 1.97 4.53 -13.01
CA LEU A 337 1.64 4.92 -11.64
C LEU A 337 2.00 3.80 -10.66
N GLU A 338 1.68 2.55 -10.98
CA GLU A 338 2.12 1.40 -10.17
C GLU A 338 3.64 1.32 -10.02
N SER A 339 4.40 1.59 -11.10
CA SER A 339 5.87 1.61 -11.04
C SER A 339 6.37 2.72 -10.13
N VAL A 340 5.82 3.93 -10.26
CA VAL A 340 6.16 5.09 -9.43
C VAL A 340 5.82 4.83 -7.96
N GLU A 341 4.68 4.21 -7.66
CA GLU A 341 4.29 3.83 -6.30
C GLU A 341 5.25 2.80 -5.70
N ARG A 342 5.70 1.80 -6.48
CA ARG A 342 6.73 0.84 -6.04
C ARG A 342 8.05 1.53 -5.71
N GLU A 343 8.52 2.43 -6.58
CA GLU A 343 9.73 3.20 -6.33
C GLU A 343 9.62 4.14 -5.12
N LEU A 344 8.43 4.71 -4.90
CA LEU A 344 8.12 5.56 -3.76
C LEU A 344 8.17 4.76 -2.46
N ASP A 345 7.57 3.56 -2.43
CA ASP A 345 7.61 2.67 -1.27
C ASP A 345 9.03 2.28 -0.89
N LEU A 346 9.89 1.98 -1.89
CA LEU A 346 11.32 1.74 -1.65
C LEU A 346 12.04 2.98 -1.11
N ALA A 347 11.73 4.17 -1.61
CA ALA A 347 12.31 5.42 -1.11
C ALA A 347 11.91 5.71 0.34
N VAL A 348 10.64 5.50 0.69
CA VAL A 348 10.14 5.65 2.07
C VAL A 348 10.73 4.59 3.00
N ALA A 349 10.86 3.34 2.55
CA ALA A 349 11.54 2.29 3.32
C ALA A 349 12.99 2.68 3.65
N ARG A 350 13.74 3.19 2.66
CA ARG A 350 15.11 3.69 2.86
C ARG A 350 15.15 4.86 3.84
N LEU A 351 14.23 5.82 3.72
CA LEU A 351 14.11 6.93 4.66
C LEU A 351 13.96 6.45 6.11
N LEU A 352 13.14 5.42 6.32
CA LEU A 352 12.88 4.85 7.65
C LEU A 352 13.95 3.84 8.12
N SER A 353 14.96 3.60 7.27
CA SER A 353 15.99 2.56 7.46
C SER A 353 15.39 1.16 7.61
N LEU A 354 14.40 0.83 6.79
CA LEU A 354 13.75 -0.48 6.72
C LEU A 354 14.35 -1.30 5.58
N SER A 355 14.50 -2.62 5.80
CA SER A 355 14.90 -3.54 4.75
C SER A 355 13.75 -3.77 3.76
N GLU A 356 14.08 -4.26 2.56
CA GLU A 356 13.06 -4.66 1.57
C GLU A 356 12.18 -5.80 2.09
N ASP A 357 12.72 -6.71 2.91
CA ASP A 357 11.91 -7.74 3.60
C ASP A 357 10.87 -7.11 4.54
N CYS A 358 11.27 -6.08 5.29
CA CYS A 358 10.33 -5.37 6.15
C CYS A 358 9.26 -4.64 5.33
N LEU A 359 9.62 -4.05 4.19
CA LEU A 359 8.65 -3.46 3.27
C LEU A 359 7.66 -4.52 2.73
N ARG A 360 8.15 -5.71 2.35
CA ARG A 360 7.29 -6.84 1.94
C ARG A 360 6.32 -7.25 3.06
N GLU A 361 6.75 -7.25 4.31
CA GLU A 361 5.85 -7.51 5.46
C GLU A 361 4.74 -6.45 5.59
N PHE A 362 5.03 -5.17 5.29
CA PHE A 362 4.00 -4.13 5.23
C PHE A 362 3.04 -4.32 4.05
N MET A 363 3.53 -4.74 2.88
CA MET A 363 2.69 -5.07 1.73
C MET A 363 1.76 -6.25 2.05
N ASN A 364 2.29 -7.29 2.70
CA ASN A 364 1.50 -8.43 3.17
C ASN A 364 0.43 -7.99 4.19
N LEU A 365 0.81 -7.16 5.17
CA LEU A 365 -0.15 -6.61 6.12
C LEU A 365 -1.26 -5.85 5.39
N MET A 366 -0.91 -4.98 4.44
CA MET A 366 -1.91 -4.22 3.68
C MET A 366 -2.86 -5.15 2.92
N ALA A 367 -2.35 -6.16 2.22
CA ALA A 367 -3.16 -7.14 1.50
C ALA A 367 -4.10 -7.91 2.44
N ILE A 368 -3.61 -8.37 3.60
CA ILE A 368 -4.42 -9.04 4.62
C ILE A 368 -5.55 -8.14 5.13
N LEU A 369 -5.24 -6.87 5.40
CA LEU A 369 -6.21 -5.90 5.90
C LEU A 369 -7.26 -5.53 4.83
N SER A 370 -6.86 -5.49 3.55
CA SER A 370 -7.73 -5.24 2.40
C SER A 370 -8.56 -6.45 1.98
N GLY A 371 -8.18 -7.65 2.41
CA GLY A 371 -8.76 -8.90 1.92
C GLY A 371 -8.32 -9.25 0.48
N GLU A 372 -7.19 -8.71 0.04
CA GLU A 372 -6.58 -8.97 -1.27
C GLU A 372 -5.65 -10.19 -1.22
N GLU A 373 -5.29 -10.73 -2.38
CA GLU A 373 -4.28 -11.78 -2.47
C GLU A 373 -2.90 -11.25 -2.05
N LEU A 374 -2.12 -12.09 -1.36
CA LEU A 374 -0.76 -11.72 -1.00
C LEU A 374 0.08 -11.52 -2.26
N PRO A 375 1.01 -10.54 -2.27
CA PRO A 375 2.01 -10.43 -3.33
C PRO A 375 2.74 -11.76 -3.48
N ALA A 376 2.95 -12.20 -4.74
CA ALA A 376 3.67 -13.43 -5.01
C ALA A 376 5.05 -13.39 -4.33
N ARG A 377 5.31 -14.39 -3.49
CA ARG A 377 6.66 -14.64 -3.01
C ARG A 377 7.43 -15.11 -4.25
N GLU A 378 8.48 -14.41 -4.65
CA GLU A 378 9.54 -15.08 -5.39
C GLU A 378 10.10 -16.12 -4.42
N GLU A 379 9.50 -17.31 -4.41
CA GLU A 379 10.10 -18.46 -3.77
C GLU A 379 11.39 -18.68 -4.53
N VAL A 380 12.51 -18.26 -3.91
CA VAL A 380 13.79 -18.85 -4.25
C VAL A 380 13.63 -20.31 -3.85
N GLU A 381 13.16 -21.15 -4.78
CA GLU A 381 13.17 -22.58 -4.62
C GLU A 381 14.62 -22.95 -4.30
N LEU A 382 14.88 -23.30 -3.04
CA LEU A 382 16.17 -23.87 -2.68
C LEU A 382 16.37 -25.10 -3.58
N PRO A 383 17.45 -25.15 -4.38
CA PRO A 383 17.62 -26.24 -5.33
C PRO A 383 17.59 -27.58 -4.59
N LYS A 384 16.72 -28.50 -5.03
CA LYS A 384 16.54 -29.81 -4.39
C LYS A 384 17.84 -30.63 -4.48
N GLU A 385 18.13 -31.39 -3.43
CA GLU A 385 19.32 -32.26 -3.35
C GLU A 385 19.37 -33.26 -4.52
N PRO A 386 20.55 -33.52 -5.11
CA PRO A 386 20.71 -34.56 -6.13
C PRO A 386 20.31 -35.95 -5.60
N LYS A 387 19.51 -36.69 -6.37
CA LYS A 387 19.22 -38.10 -6.10
C LYS A 387 20.25 -38.97 -6.80
N VAL A 388 20.91 -39.84 -6.06
CA VAL A 388 22.00 -40.68 -6.55
C VAL A 388 21.61 -42.14 -6.37
N SER A 389 21.68 -42.91 -7.46
CA SER A 389 21.45 -44.36 -7.44
C SER A 389 22.58 -45.08 -8.16
N VAL A 390 22.85 -46.32 -7.74
CA VAL A 390 23.93 -47.12 -8.31
C VAL A 390 23.33 -48.38 -8.93
N LEU A 391 23.52 -48.51 -10.24
CA LEU A 391 22.95 -49.53 -11.10
C LEU A 391 24.05 -50.52 -11.54
N ASN A 392 23.61 -51.67 -12.08
CA ASN A 392 24.49 -52.75 -12.54
C ASN A 392 25.40 -53.32 -11.43
N THR A 393 24.84 -53.58 -10.25
CA THR A 393 25.56 -54.10 -9.09
C THR A 393 25.67 -55.64 -9.05
N LEU A 394 25.17 -56.35 -10.07
CA LEU A 394 25.28 -57.80 -10.21
C LEU A 394 26.13 -58.12 -11.44
N LEU A 395 27.33 -58.67 -11.23
CA LEU A 395 28.35 -58.80 -12.27
C LEU A 395 28.77 -60.27 -12.49
N PRO A 396 29.11 -60.68 -13.72
CA PRO A 396 29.68 -62.00 -13.98
C PRO A 396 31.13 -62.10 -13.46
N PRO A 397 31.57 -63.28 -12.99
CA PRO A 397 32.93 -63.47 -12.51
C PRO A 397 33.95 -63.43 -13.65
N ASP A 398 35.17 -63.02 -13.33
CA ASP A 398 36.36 -63.07 -14.19
C ASP A 398 36.25 -62.32 -15.54
N VAL A 399 35.31 -61.38 -15.67
CA VAL A 399 35.13 -60.53 -16.85
C VAL A 399 35.15 -59.06 -16.47
N ARG A 400 35.75 -58.21 -17.32
CA ARG A 400 35.68 -56.75 -17.17
C ARG A 400 34.23 -56.28 -17.26
N SER A 401 33.81 -55.51 -16.28
CA SER A 401 32.44 -55.03 -16.12
C SER A 401 32.44 -53.56 -15.71
N TYR A 402 31.28 -52.98 -15.44
CA TYR A 402 31.20 -51.62 -14.91
C TYR A 402 29.98 -51.48 -14.00
N VAL A 403 30.05 -50.55 -13.06
CA VAL A 403 28.93 -50.09 -12.25
C VAL A 403 28.51 -48.72 -12.75
N GLU A 404 27.22 -48.43 -12.79
CA GLU A 404 26.71 -47.16 -13.32
C GLU A 404 26.14 -46.31 -12.19
N VAL A 405 26.71 -45.13 -11.97
CA VAL A 405 26.19 -44.13 -11.03
C VAL A 405 25.24 -43.22 -11.80
N ASP A 406 23.97 -43.25 -11.43
CA ASP A 406 22.89 -42.44 -12.03
C ASP A 406 22.54 -41.28 -11.08
N VAL A 407 22.72 -40.06 -11.57
CA VAL A 407 22.54 -38.81 -10.81
C VAL A 407 21.41 -38.02 -11.45
N VAL A 408 20.32 -37.82 -10.70
CA VAL A 408 19.23 -36.91 -11.06
C VAL A 408 19.38 -35.65 -10.23
N ASN A 409 19.67 -34.53 -10.88
CA ASN A 409 20.05 -33.30 -10.20
C ASN A 409 19.16 -32.11 -10.60
N PRO A 410 18.13 -31.80 -9.79
CA PRO A 410 17.21 -30.70 -10.08
C PRO A 410 17.86 -29.30 -10.03
N SER A 411 19.07 -29.17 -9.50
CA SER A 411 19.73 -27.87 -9.31
C SER A 411 20.47 -27.36 -10.55
N GLY A 412 20.80 -28.23 -11.51
CA GLY A 412 21.65 -27.89 -12.66
C GLY A 412 23.10 -27.54 -12.31
N GLU A 413 23.52 -27.63 -11.04
CA GLU A 413 24.90 -27.40 -10.62
C GLU A 413 25.76 -28.65 -10.83
N GLU A 414 27.02 -28.47 -11.26
CA GLU A 414 27.96 -29.58 -11.38
C GLU A 414 28.41 -30.07 -10.00
N VAL A 415 28.32 -31.38 -9.75
CA VAL A 415 28.69 -32.00 -8.47
C VAL A 415 29.88 -32.96 -8.67
N GLU A 416 30.86 -32.88 -7.79
CA GLU A 416 32.00 -33.81 -7.74
C GLU A 416 31.68 -35.01 -6.84
N PHE A 417 31.77 -36.19 -7.42
CA PHE A 417 31.64 -37.48 -6.76
C PHE A 417 32.99 -38.15 -6.63
N ARG A 418 33.23 -38.79 -5.48
CA ARG A 418 34.42 -39.60 -5.21
C ARG A 418 33.98 -41.00 -4.82
N TYR A 419 34.55 -42.02 -5.45
CA TYR A 419 34.26 -43.41 -5.11
C TYR A 419 35.48 -44.08 -4.50
N GLU A 420 35.23 -44.98 -3.56
CA GLU A 420 36.20 -45.87 -2.96
C GLU A 420 35.61 -47.29 -3.00
N PHE A 421 36.13 -48.11 -3.90
CA PHE A 421 35.80 -49.52 -4.02
C PHE A 421 37.01 -50.39 -3.67
N PRO A 422 36.82 -51.68 -3.33
CA PRO A 422 37.93 -52.59 -3.05
C PRO A 422 38.91 -52.77 -4.21
N TRP A 423 38.49 -52.45 -5.44
CA TRP A 423 39.30 -52.57 -6.66
C TRP A 423 39.86 -51.24 -7.17
N GLY A 424 39.55 -50.10 -6.53
CA GLY A 424 40.06 -48.80 -6.93
C GLY A 424 39.27 -47.62 -6.38
N GLU A 425 39.93 -46.47 -6.37
CA GLU A 425 39.36 -45.18 -6.00
C GLU A 425 39.47 -44.18 -7.15
N GLY A 426 38.61 -43.17 -7.16
CA GLY A 426 38.62 -42.14 -8.19
C GLY A 426 37.54 -41.09 -7.98
N SER A 427 37.46 -40.14 -8.91
CA SER A 427 36.48 -39.06 -8.85
C SER A 427 35.98 -38.67 -10.23
N PHE A 428 34.75 -38.19 -10.30
CA PHE A 428 34.16 -37.62 -11.52
C PHE A 428 33.25 -36.45 -11.18
N ARG A 429 33.01 -35.60 -12.17
CA ARG A 429 32.07 -34.48 -12.08
C ARG A 429 30.94 -34.68 -13.06
N ILE A 430 29.70 -34.43 -12.62
CA ILE A 430 28.52 -34.55 -13.46
C ILE A 430 27.47 -33.54 -13.01
N VAL A 431 26.77 -32.94 -13.97
CA VAL A 431 25.59 -32.11 -13.70
C VAL A 431 24.39 -33.02 -13.47
N GLU A 432 24.05 -33.85 -14.46
CA GLU A 432 22.98 -34.85 -14.42
C GLU A 432 23.33 -36.00 -15.38
N GLY A 433 22.83 -37.20 -15.10
CA GLY A 433 22.97 -38.38 -15.97
C GLY A 433 23.82 -39.48 -15.36
N LYS A 434 24.38 -40.32 -16.22
CA LYS A 434 25.01 -41.58 -15.85
C LYS A 434 26.52 -41.55 -16.04
N HIS A 435 27.26 -42.00 -15.02
CA HIS A 435 28.70 -42.20 -15.08
C HIS A 435 29.07 -43.66 -14.83
N ARG A 436 29.93 -44.22 -15.67
CA ARG A 436 30.38 -45.62 -15.56
C ARG A 436 31.69 -45.69 -14.81
N VAL A 437 31.71 -46.50 -13.76
CA VAL A 437 32.91 -46.86 -13.00
C VAL A 437 33.31 -48.27 -13.44
N GLU A 438 34.47 -48.37 -14.09
CA GLU A 438 35.00 -49.65 -14.57
C GLU A 438 35.33 -50.59 -13.40
N VAL A 439 35.01 -51.87 -13.58
CA VAL A 439 35.27 -52.95 -12.63
C VAL A 439 36.19 -53.98 -13.31
N PRO A 440 37.37 -54.25 -12.75
CA PRO A 440 38.27 -55.28 -13.29
C PRO A 440 37.64 -56.68 -13.13
N PRO A 441 38.20 -57.72 -13.76
CA PRO A 441 37.80 -59.09 -13.51
C PRO A 441 37.88 -59.42 -12.01
N LEU A 442 36.75 -59.73 -11.38
CA LEU A 442 36.65 -60.06 -9.96
C LEU A 442 36.24 -61.52 -9.78
N LYS A 443 36.72 -62.16 -8.71
CA LYS A 443 36.27 -63.49 -8.29
C LYS A 443 34.86 -63.44 -7.70
N PRO A 444 34.09 -64.54 -7.71
CA PRO A 444 32.80 -64.60 -7.04
C PRO A 444 32.87 -64.13 -5.59
N GLY A 445 31.94 -63.26 -5.18
CA GLY A 445 31.93 -62.66 -3.85
C GLY A 445 31.14 -61.36 -3.78
N ARG A 446 30.98 -60.85 -2.56
CA ARG A 446 30.36 -59.55 -2.30
C ARG A 446 31.43 -58.51 -1.98
N TYR A 447 31.41 -57.42 -2.73
CA TYR A 447 32.35 -56.32 -2.61
C TYR A 447 31.57 -55.06 -2.20
N SER A 448 31.97 -54.44 -1.11
CA SER A 448 31.34 -53.20 -0.61
C SER A 448 32.25 -52.02 -0.85
N GLY A 449 31.69 -50.92 -1.34
CA GLY A 449 32.37 -49.65 -1.50
C GLY A 449 31.46 -48.48 -1.15
N VAL A 450 31.98 -47.27 -1.27
CA VAL A 450 31.25 -46.04 -0.95
C VAL A 450 31.43 -45.00 -2.03
N LEU A 451 30.39 -44.20 -2.23
CA LEU A 451 30.40 -43.02 -3.07
C LEU A 451 30.15 -41.80 -2.18
N ARG A 452 31.04 -40.81 -2.22
CA ARG A 452 30.94 -39.56 -1.47
C ARG A 452 30.77 -38.36 -2.39
N TYR A 453 29.97 -37.40 -1.98
CA TYR A 453 29.86 -36.10 -2.65
C TYR A 453 29.54 -35.01 -1.63
N LYS A 454 29.89 -33.76 -1.95
CA LYS A 454 29.61 -32.60 -1.10
C LYS A 454 28.47 -31.80 -1.69
N TRP A 455 27.40 -31.63 -0.91
CA TRP A 455 26.26 -30.78 -1.27
C TRP A 455 26.06 -29.70 -0.21
N ARG A 456 26.19 -28.44 -0.62
CA ARG A 456 25.97 -27.25 0.24
C ARG A 456 26.69 -27.31 1.60
N GLY A 457 27.94 -27.76 1.59
CA GLY A 457 28.77 -27.84 2.79
C GLY A 457 28.70 -29.17 3.55
N PHE A 458 27.68 -30.00 3.28
CA PHE A 458 27.50 -31.30 3.91
C PHE A 458 28.07 -32.41 3.02
N GLU A 459 28.83 -33.33 3.61
CA GLU A 459 29.29 -34.55 2.94
C GLU A 459 28.18 -35.61 3.01
N LYS A 460 27.93 -36.27 1.87
CA LYS A 460 26.95 -37.34 1.71
C LYS A 460 27.69 -38.61 1.32
N VAL A 461 27.24 -39.74 1.86
CA VAL A 461 27.84 -41.06 1.63
C VAL A 461 26.77 -42.04 1.19
N VAL A 462 26.97 -42.67 0.04
CA VAL A 462 26.11 -43.74 -0.50
C VAL A 462 26.90 -45.04 -0.43
N GLY A 463 26.39 -46.00 0.34
CA GLY A 463 26.94 -47.36 0.40
C GLY A 463 26.56 -48.14 -0.84
N VAL A 464 27.54 -48.81 -1.45
CA VAL A 464 27.35 -49.60 -2.66
C VAL A 464 27.81 -51.03 -2.40
N VAL A 465 26.97 -52.00 -2.72
CA VAL A 465 27.31 -53.42 -2.65
C VAL A 465 27.21 -54.00 -4.04
N VAL A 466 28.33 -54.55 -4.53
CA VAL A 466 28.43 -55.24 -5.82
C VAL A 466 28.60 -56.73 -5.55
N GLU A 467 27.74 -57.54 -6.16
CA GLU A 467 27.74 -58.99 -6.01
C GLU A 467 28.18 -59.63 -7.33
N VAL A 468 29.27 -60.40 -7.25
CA VAL A 468 29.84 -61.12 -8.38
C VAL A 468 29.46 -62.58 -8.22
N SER A 469 28.65 -63.09 -9.16
CA SER A 469 28.11 -64.45 -9.08
C SER A 469 27.92 -65.05 -10.47
N GLU A 470 28.04 -66.37 -10.59
CA GLU A 470 27.73 -67.07 -11.83
C GLU A 470 26.25 -66.89 -12.19
N THR A 471 25.98 -66.25 -13.33
CA THR A 471 24.62 -66.15 -13.87
C THR A 471 24.23 -67.50 -14.50
N LEU A 472 23.54 -68.35 -13.74
CA LEU A 472 22.84 -69.51 -14.29
C LEU A 472 21.69 -69.04 -15.20
N GLY A 473 21.94 -68.98 -16.52
CA GLY A 473 20.92 -68.65 -17.51
C GLY A 473 19.76 -69.68 -17.52
N PRO A 474 18.55 -69.28 -17.98
CA PRO A 474 17.38 -70.16 -17.97
C PRO A 474 17.58 -71.40 -18.87
N ARG A 475 17.42 -72.61 -18.29
CA ARG A 475 17.39 -73.87 -19.04
C ARG A 475 16.22 -73.87 -20.03
N ARG A 476 16.50 -73.70 -21.33
CA ARG A 476 15.54 -74.04 -22.41
C ARG A 476 15.22 -75.54 -22.33
N ARG A 477 14.00 -75.90 -21.92
CA ARG A 477 13.46 -77.26 -22.13
C ARG A 477 13.24 -77.47 -23.63
N ARG A 478 14.02 -78.33 -24.27
CA ARG A 478 13.65 -78.94 -25.56
C ARG A 478 12.56 -79.97 -25.28
N GLY A 479 11.30 -79.63 -25.59
CA GLY A 479 10.22 -80.61 -25.68
C GLY A 479 10.39 -81.45 -26.94
N LEU A 480 10.36 -82.77 -26.76
CA LEU A 480 10.49 -83.79 -27.79
C LEU A 480 9.35 -83.71 -28.83
N LEU A 481 9.73 -83.86 -30.10
CA LEU A 481 8.88 -84.28 -31.20
C LEU A 481 8.38 -85.71 -30.92
N LEU A 482 7.07 -85.92 -31.01
CA LEU A 482 6.48 -87.23 -31.29
C LEU A 482 5.76 -87.14 -32.64
N GLY A 483 6.18 -88.01 -33.56
CA GLY A 483 5.62 -88.20 -34.89
C GLY A 483 4.32 -89.03 -34.88
N PRO A 484 3.82 -89.38 -36.08
CA PRO A 484 2.39 -89.43 -36.38
C PRO A 484 1.77 -90.82 -36.20
N GLY A 485 0.47 -90.83 -35.93
CA GLY A 485 -0.42 -91.99 -35.97
C GLY A 485 -1.81 -91.56 -36.39
#